data_AF-A0A397TNA2-F1
#
_entry.id   AF-A0A397TNA2-F1
#
_cell.length_a   1.000
_cell.length_b   1.000
_cell.length_c   1.000
_cell.angle_alpha   90.00
_cell.angle_beta   90.00
_cell.angle_gamma   90.00
#
_symmetry.space_group_name_H-M   'P 1'
#
loop_
_entity.id
_entity.type
_entity.pdbx_description
1 polymer ?
#
loop_
_entity_poly.entity_id
_entity_poly.type
_entity_poly.pdbx_seq_one_letter_code
_entity_poly.pdbx_strand_id
1 'polypeptide(L)'
;MKSNTISEDLRWRVVYLHNDGYSLQEISELLKISVLTITRIMKCFQQWRCVTNPLKKQAGRRKIFNGSDMKILSEIIKEHTDYHLDEIIKEMIRKTNKEVSIPTLWRSLKFL
;
A
#
# COMPACT_ATOMS: atom_id res chain seq x y z
N MET A 1 11.14 -14.49 -3.74
CA MET A 1 11.88 -13.54 -4.59
C MET A 1 12.32 -12.39 -3.71
N LYS A 2 13.65 -12.18 -3.52
CA LYS A 2 14.14 -10.95 -2.87
C LYS A 2 13.76 -9.78 -3.76
N SER A 3 12.99 -8.82 -3.24
CA SER A 3 12.79 -7.57 -3.97
C SER A 3 14.14 -6.86 -4.03
N ASN A 4 14.61 -6.52 -5.23
CA ASN A 4 15.79 -5.66 -5.45
C ASN A 4 15.50 -4.20 -5.04
N THR A 5 14.92 -4.01 -3.86
CA THR A 5 14.57 -2.71 -3.31
C THR A 5 15.73 -2.23 -2.47
N ILE A 6 16.40 -1.17 -2.94
CA ILE A 6 17.35 -0.39 -2.17
C ILE A 6 16.69 0.06 -0.86
N SER A 7 17.38 -0.21 0.27
CA SER A 7 16.93 0.18 1.62
C SER A 7 16.76 1.69 1.73
N GLU A 8 15.88 2.12 2.62
CA GLU A 8 15.61 3.55 2.83
C GLU A 8 16.86 4.29 3.31
N ASP A 9 17.65 3.68 4.19
CA ASP A 9 18.93 4.23 4.68
C ASP A 9 19.90 4.51 3.53
N LEU A 10 20.00 3.60 2.57
CA LEU A 10 20.90 3.75 1.42
C LEU A 10 20.43 4.88 0.50
N ARG A 11 19.13 5.14 0.41
CA ARG A 11 18.60 6.31 -0.32
C ARG A 11 18.87 7.61 0.42
N TRP A 12 18.73 7.63 1.74
CA TRP A 12 19.10 8.80 2.54
C TRP A 12 20.58 9.10 2.45
N ARG A 13 21.43 8.06 2.42
CA ARG A 13 22.87 8.22 2.24
C ARG A 13 23.21 8.92 0.91
N VAL A 14 22.50 8.59 -0.17
CA VAL A 14 22.63 9.32 -1.46
C VAL A 14 22.33 10.80 -1.29
N VAL A 15 21.24 11.15 -0.61
CA VAL A 15 20.84 12.56 -0.40
C VAL A 15 21.88 13.31 0.43
N TYR A 16 22.38 12.71 1.51
CA TYR A 16 23.39 13.34 2.36
C TYR A 16 24.70 13.59 1.60
N LEU A 17 25.20 12.59 0.87
CA LEU A 17 26.43 12.76 0.08
C LEU A 17 26.28 13.84 -1.00
N HIS A 18 25.13 13.90 -1.66
CA HIS A 18 24.87 14.98 -2.62
C HIS A 18 24.81 16.35 -1.93
N ASN A 19 24.28 16.43 -0.72
CA ASN A 19 24.26 17.67 0.07
C ASN A 19 25.66 18.08 0.54
N ASP A 20 26.54 17.12 0.80
CA ASP A 20 27.95 17.34 1.14
C ASP A 20 28.81 17.73 -0.08
N GLY A 21 28.21 17.81 -1.28
CA GLY A 21 28.87 18.30 -2.50
C GLY A 21 29.39 17.23 -3.45
N TYR A 22 29.15 15.94 -3.18
CA TYR A 22 29.55 14.86 -4.08
C TYR A 22 28.72 14.84 -5.37
N SER A 23 29.39 14.62 -6.51
CA SER A 23 28.74 14.38 -7.80
C SER A 23 28.02 13.03 -7.84
N LEU A 24 27.07 12.88 -8.77
CA LEU A 24 26.32 11.62 -8.92
C LEU A 24 27.23 10.44 -9.30
N GLN A 25 28.32 10.72 -10.02
CA GLN A 25 29.34 9.73 -10.41
C GLN A 25 30.13 9.26 -9.19
N GLU A 26 30.60 10.17 -8.35
CA GLU A 26 31.33 9.82 -7.11
C GLU A 26 30.43 9.02 -6.15
N ILE A 27 29.17 9.40 -6.02
CA ILE A 27 28.20 8.66 -5.20
C ILE A 27 27.95 7.26 -5.78
N SER A 28 27.87 7.14 -7.10
CA SER A 28 27.72 5.85 -7.80
C SER A 28 28.89 4.93 -7.51
N GLU A 29 30.10 5.44 -7.61
CA GLU A 29 31.33 4.69 -7.35
C GLU A 29 31.48 4.31 -5.88
N LEU A 30 31.11 5.20 -4.96
CA LEU A 30 31.21 5.01 -3.51
C LEU A 30 30.20 3.98 -3.00
N LEU A 31 28.92 4.11 -3.40
CA LEU A 31 27.84 3.26 -2.92
C LEU A 31 27.62 2.01 -3.78
N LYS A 32 28.32 1.89 -4.91
CA LYS A 32 28.16 0.82 -5.91
C LYS A 32 26.71 0.71 -6.41
N ILE A 33 26.08 1.85 -6.65
CA ILE A 33 24.71 1.97 -7.17
C ILE A 33 24.76 2.66 -8.52
N SER A 34 23.98 2.19 -9.50
CA SER A 34 23.91 2.85 -10.81
C SER A 34 23.50 4.33 -10.70
N VAL A 35 24.14 5.20 -11.49
CA VAL A 35 23.81 6.62 -11.63
C VAL A 35 22.31 6.83 -11.91
N LEU A 36 21.71 6.00 -12.76
CA LEU A 36 20.27 6.06 -13.04
C LEU A 36 19.40 5.96 -11.77
N THR A 37 19.81 5.11 -10.83
CA THR A 37 19.07 4.91 -9.59
C THR A 37 19.26 6.07 -8.63
N ILE A 38 20.47 6.62 -8.56
CA ILE A 38 20.79 7.85 -7.81
C ILE A 38 19.94 9.01 -8.34
N THR A 39 19.90 9.21 -9.67
CA THR A 39 19.08 10.25 -10.30
C THR A 39 17.59 10.11 -9.95
N ARG A 40 17.06 8.87 -9.92
CA ARG A 40 15.68 8.61 -9.50
C ARG A 40 15.44 8.97 -8.03
N ILE A 41 16.38 8.64 -7.14
CA ILE A 41 16.30 9.00 -5.72
C ILE A 41 16.31 10.53 -5.56
N MET A 42 17.23 11.22 -6.22
CA MET A 42 17.34 12.68 -6.17
C MET A 42 16.10 13.37 -6.73
N LYS A 43 15.51 12.87 -7.81
CA LYS A 43 14.24 13.38 -8.35
C LYS A 43 13.09 13.22 -7.35
N CYS A 44 13.03 12.09 -6.65
CA CYS A 44 12.03 11.85 -5.60
C CYS A 44 12.22 12.85 -4.44
N PHE A 45 13.46 13.05 -4.00
CA PHE A 45 13.79 14.00 -2.95
C PHE A 45 13.50 15.46 -3.34
N GLN A 46 13.83 15.87 -4.57
CA GLN A 46 13.52 17.21 -5.07
C GLN A 46 12.02 17.48 -5.12
N GLN A 47 11.22 16.48 -5.52
CA GLN A 47 9.78 16.61 -5.65
C GLN A 47 9.04 16.59 -4.30
N TRP A 48 9.45 15.71 -3.38
CA TRP A 48 8.67 15.40 -2.17
C TRP A 48 9.39 15.71 -0.86
N ARG A 49 10.68 16.07 -0.90
CA ARG A 49 11.59 16.12 0.26
C ARG A 49 11.70 14.81 1.04
N CYS A 50 11.35 13.70 0.39
CA CYS A 50 11.44 12.34 0.92
C CYS A 50 12.14 11.42 -0.10
N VAL A 51 12.80 10.37 0.37
CA VAL A 51 13.45 9.35 -0.48
C VAL A 51 12.50 8.21 -0.90
N THR A 52 11.30 8.24 -0.35
CA THR A 52 10.18 7.36 -0.66
C THR A 52 8.97 8.25 -1.01
N ASN A 53 8.19 7.84 -2.01
CA ASN A 53 7.00 8.61 -2.40
C ASN A 53 5.96 8.53 -1.26
N PRO A 54 5.64 9.65 -0.58
CA PRO A 54 4.72 9.64 0.56
C PRO A 54 3.28 9.30 0.15
N LEU A 55 2.93 9.53 -1.12
CA LEU A 55 1.63 9.23 -1.70
C LEU A 55 1.60 7.87 -2.40
N LYS A 56 2.63 7.03 -2.21
CA LYS A 56 2.63 5.67 -2.73
C LYS A 56 1.57 4.85 -1.99
N LYS A 57 0.32 4.96 -2.46
CA LYS A 57 -0.79 4.13 -2.00
C LYS A 57 -0.45 2.67 -2.30
N GLN A 58 -0.96 1.78 -1.45
CA GLN A 58 -0.90 0.35 -1.70
C GLN A 58 -1.42 0.06 -3.11
N ALA A 59 -0.58 -0.58 -3.92
CA ALA A 59 -0.96 -1.00 -5.25
C ALA A 59 -2.04 -2.08 -5.13
N GLY A 60 -3.10 -1.97 -5.93
CA GLY A 60 -4.19 -2.93 -5.96
C GLY A 60 -5.55 -2.28 -6.17
N ARG A 61 -6.54 -3.11 -6.50
CA ARG A 61 -7.94 -2.70 -6.60
C ARG A 61 -8.43 -2.28 -5.21
N ARG A 62 -9.11 -1.13 -5.11
CA ARG A 62 -9.76 -0.71 -3.86
C ARG A 62 -10.77 -1.78 -3.43
N LYS A 63 -10.85 -2.03 -2.12
CA LYS A 63 -11.85 -2.94 -1.54
C LYS A 63 -13.26 -2.43 -1.91
N ILE A 64 -14.17 -3.37 -2.20
CA ILE A 64 -15.57 -3.04 -2.52
C ILE A 64 -16.28 -2.52 -1.26
N PHE A 65 -16.02 -3.15 -0.12
CA PHE A 65 -16.48 -2.68 1.19
C PHE A 65 -15.57 -1.59 1.74
N ASN A 66 -16.19 -0.50 2.16
CA ASN A 66 -15.58 0.61 2.88
C ASN A 66 -15.71 0.39 4.40
N GLY A 67 -15.16 1.30 5.20
CA GLY A 67 -15.17 1.16 6.67
C GLY A 67 -16.57 1.11 7.28
N SER A 68 -17.55 1.81 6.71
CA SER A 68 -18.95 1.78 7.17
C SER A 68 -19.61 0.45 6.83
N ASP A 69 -19.38 -0.08 5.62
CA ASP A 69 -19.90 -1.39 5.23
C ASP A 69 -19.33 -2.50 6.12
N MET A 70 -18.06 -2.39 6.54
CA MET A 70 -17.43 -3.35 7.45
C MET A 70 -18.08 -3.31 8.85
N LYS A 71 -18.54 -2.15 9.32
CA LYS A 71 -19.29 -2.05 10.57
C LYS A 71 -20.64 -2.76 10.45
N ILE A 72 -21.38 -2.50 9.38
CA ILE A 72 -22.66 -3.16 9.10
C ILE A 72 -22.48 -4.68 9.02
N LEU A 73 -21.42 -5.15 8.34
CA LEU A 73 -21.10 -6.57 8.27
C LEU A 73 -20.82 -7.16 9.67
N SER A 74 -20.10 -6.43 10.52
CA SER A 74 -19.82 -6.86 11.89
C SER A 74 -21.08 -6.93 12.76
N GLU A 75 -22.05 -6.04 12.53
CA GLU A 75 -23.34 -6.04 13.22
C GLU A 75 -24.19 -7.23 12.80
N ILE A 76 -24.30 -7.50 11.47
CA ILE A 76 -25.04 -8.66 10.95
C ILE A 76 -24.52 -9.96 11.56
N ILE A 77 -23.19 -10.14 11.64
CA ILE A 77 -22.59 -11.38 12.19
C ILE A 77 -22.85 -11.51 13.69
N LYS A 78 -22.91 -10.40 14.43
CA LYS A 78 -23.22 -10.40 15.86
C LYS A 78 -24.69 -10.69 16.14
N GLU A 79 -25.58 -10.13 15.31
CA GLU A 79 -27.03 -10.36 15.40
C GLU A 79 -27.41 -11.77 14.96
N HIS A 80 -26.69 -12.31 13.96
CA HIS A 80 -26.99 -13.58 13.31
C HIS A 80 -25.72 -14.42 13.10
N THR A 81 -25.27 -15.09 14.17
CA THR A 81 -24.07 -15.94 14.15
C THR A 81 -24.22 -17.22 13.34
N ASP A 82 -25.46 -17.63 13.06
CA ASP A 82 -25.84 -18.86 12.37
C ASP A 82 -26.05 -18.69 10.85
N TYR A 83 -25.99 -17.46 10.35
CA TYR A 83 -26.22 -17.19 8.92
C TYR A 83 -25.14 -17.81 8.02
N HIS A 84 -25.61 -18.37 6.92
CA HIS A 84 -24.76 -18.77 5.82
C HIS A 84 -24.26 -17.56 5.02
N LEU A 85 -23.16 -17.75 4.29
CA LEU A 85 -22.51 -16.65 3.55
C LEU A 85 -23.42 -15.99 2.52
N ASP A 86 -24.31 -16.74 1.87
CA ASP A 86 -25.26 -16.18 0.90
C ASP A 86 -26.35 -15.34 1.57
N GLU A 87 -26.77 -15.68 2.78
CA GLU A 87 -27.70 -14.90 3.59
C GLU A 87 -27.08 -13.58 4.02
N ILE A 88 -25.82 -13.62 4.47
CA ILE A 88 -25.05 -12.41 4.78
C ILE A 88 -24.91 -11.53 3.53
N ILE A 89 -24.71 -12.11 2.34
CA ILE A 89 -24.67 -11.34 1.08
C ILE A 89 -26.00 -10.66 0.81
N LYS A 90 -27.13 -11.37 0.94
CA LYS A 90 -28.46 -10.80 0.74
C LYS A 90 -28.71 -9.61 1.67
N GLU A 91 -28.35 -9.74 2.94
CA GLU A 91 -28.46 -8.65 3.92
C GLU A 91 -27.51 -7.48 3.63
N MET A 92 -26.28 -7.77 3.22
CA MET A 92 -25.32 -6.75 2.82
C MET A 92 -25.79 -5.98 1.57
N ILE A 93 -26.38 -6.66 0.59
CA ILE A 93 -26.99 -6.02 -0.58
C ILE A 93 -28.15 -5.14 -0.13
N ARG A 94 -29.02 -5.63 0.75
CA ARG A 94 -30.17 -4.87 1.28
C ARG A 94 -29.74 -3.59 1.99
N LYS A 95 -28.68 -3.65 2.81
CA LYS A 95 -28.22 -2.50 3.62
C LYS A 95 -27.26 -1.55 2.88
N THR A 96 -26.44 -2.04 1.94
CA THR A 96 -25.38 -1.25 1.30
C THR A 96 -25.52 -1.07 -0.21
N ASN A 97 -26.47 -1.77 -0.84
CA ASN A 97 -26.68 -1.84 -2.29
C ASN A 97 -25.43 -2.25 -3.10
N LYS A 98 -24.53 -3.03 -2.47
CA LYS A 98 -23.29 -3.51 -3.08
C LYS A 98 -23.36 -5.00 -3.28
N GLU A 99 -23.46 -5.41 -4.54
CA GLU A 99 -23.38 -6.81 -4.92
C GLU A 99 -21.95 -7.30 -4.82
N VAL A 100 -21.74 -8.36 -4.04
CA VAL A 100 -20.42 -8.99 -3.87
C VAL A 100 -20.52 -10.49 -4.06
N SER A 101 -19.45 -11.08 -4.58
CA SER A 101 -19.32 -12.54 -4.63
C SER A 101 -18.95 -13.13 -3.27
N ILE A 102 -19.31 -14.39 -3.03
CA ILE A 102 -18.94 -15.15 -1.82
C ILE A 102 -17.43 -15.07 -1.51
N PRO A 103 -16.51 -15.24 -2.48
CA PRO A 103 -15.08 -15.09 -2.20
C PRO A 103 -14.69 -13.68 -1.74
N THR A 104 -15.41 -12.65 -2.18
CA THR A 104 -15.16 -11.26 -1.78
C THR A 104 -15.63 -10.98 -0.37
N LEU A 105 -16.81 -11.51 0.00
CA LEU A 105 -17.28 -11.48 1.38
C LEU A 105 -16.30 -12.23 2.29
N TRP A 106 -15.92 -13.45 1.93
CA TRP A 106 -14.98 -14.27 2.70
C TRP A 106 -13.63 -13.59 2.94
N ARG A 107 -13.07 -12.94 1.91
CA ARG A 107 -11.84 -12.15 2.09
C ARG A 107 -12.05 -10.96 3.03
N SER A 108 -13.23 -10.37 3.04
CA SER A 108 -13.56 -9.23 3.92
C SER A 108 -13.71 -9.68 5.38
N LEU A 109 -14.26 -10.87 5.63
CA LEU A 109 -14.36 -11.45 6.97
C LEU A 109 -13.01 -11.61 7.67
N LYS A 110 -11.92 -11.82 6.91
CA LYS A 110 -10.55 -11.87 7.47
C LYS A 110 -10.05 -10.55 8.07
N PHE A 111 -10.76 -9.45 7.84
CA PHE A 111 -10.41 -8.11 8.32
C PHE A 111 -11.39 -7.58 9.39
N LEU A 112 -12.34 -8.41 9.82
CA LEU A 112 -13.17 -8.15 11.01
C LEU A 112 -12.41 -8.57 12.26
#